data_AF-V5GJ97-F1
#
_entry.id   AF-V5GJ97-F1
#
_cell.length_a   1.000
_cell.length_b   1.000
_cell.length_c   1.000
_cell.angle_alpha   90.00
_cell.angle_beta   90.00
_cell.angle_gamma   90.00
#
_symmetry.space_group_name_H-M   'P 1'
#
loop_
_entity.id
_entity.type
_entity.pdbx_description
1 polymer ?
#
loop_
_entity_poly.entity_id
_entity_poly.type
_entity_poly.pdbx_seq_one_letter_code
_entity_poly.pdbx_strand_id
1 'polypeptide(L)'
;LDYKDILKQAMEDNLRSAADLPYFEGDFWPNVLEESIKELDQEEEEKRKQAEAAEAAIFSSMEESEVGPDGKKKGQKKAKKSTKSKANQRKNSSKKSNTPQTGNDLSAKIFATMEKHKEVFFVIRLHSVQSAASLKPIHDPDPFINCDLMDGRDAFLTLAREK
;
A
#
# COMPACT_ATOMS: atom_id res chain seq x y z
N LEU A 1 -10.46 5.54 -30.62
CA LEU A 1 -10.89 6.95 -30.54
C LEU A 1 -12.25 6.89 -29.90
N ASP A 2 -12.20 6.83 -28.59
CA ASP A 2 -13.18 6.28 -27.66
C ASP A 2 -12.90 6.92 -26.29
N TYR A 3 -13.80 6.73 -25.34
CA TYR A 3 -13.57 7.09 -23.96
C TYR A 3 -13.90 5.90 -23.06
N LYS A 4 -13.21 5.83 -21.93
CA LYS A 4 -13.41 4.79 -20.91
C LYS A 4 -13.42 5.43 -19.54
N ASP A 5 -14.06 4.74 -18.60
CA ASP A 5 -13.81 5.05 -17.20
C ASP A 5 -12.36 4.73 -16.82
N ILE A 6 -11.87 5.39 -15.77
CA ILE A 6 -10.47 5.28 -15.37
C ILE A 6 -10.04 3.86 -14.99
N LEU A 7 -10.94 3.06 -14.40
CA LEU A 7 -10.60 1.69 -14.02
C LEU A 7 -10.45 0.82 -15.27
N LYS A 8 -11.41 0.86 -16.20
CA LYS A 8 -11.32 0.11 -17.45
C LYS A 8 -10.05 0.45 -18.20
N GLN A 9 -9.69 1.73 -18.26
CA GLN A 9 -8.47 2.17 -18.92
C GLN A 9 -7.20 1.66 -18.20
N ALA A 10 -7.14 1.76 -16.87
CA ALA A 10 -6.00 1.25 -16.09
C ALA A 10 -5.79 -0.27 -16.25
N MET A 11 -6.88 -1.04 -16.35
CA MET A 11 -6.82 -2.48 -16.63
C MET A 11 -6.30 -2.78 -18.04
N GLU A 12 -6.73 -2.02 -19.04
CA GLU A 12 -6.24 -2.18 -20.43
C GLU A 12 -4.78 -1.81 -20.59
N ASP A 13 -4.33 -0.74 -19.93
CA ASP A 13 -2.94 -0.28 -19.95
C ASP A 13 -2.02 -1.15 -19.07
N ASN A 14 -2.59 -2.14 -18.36
CA ASN A 14 -1.90 -3.03 -17.43
C ASN A 14 -1.11 -2.25 -16.37
N LEU A 15 -1.75 -1.21 -15.81
CA LEU A 15 -1.16 -0.34 -14.81
C LEU A 15 -0.73 -1.16 -13.58
N ARG A 16 0.54 -1.03 -13.17
CA ARG A 16 1.11 -1.84 -12.07
C ARG A 16 1.41 -1.03 -10.83
N SER A 17 1.62 0.27 -11.00
CA SER A 17 2.04 1.17 -9.95
C SER A 17 1.23 2.45 -9.98
N ALA A 18 1.06 3.05 -8.80
CA ALA A 18 0.54 4.39 -8.63
C ALA A 18 1.27 5.44 -9.50
N ALA A 19 2.58 5.24 -9.72
CA ALA A 19 3.42 6.15 -10.48
C ALA A 19 3.10 6.21 -11.98
N ASP A 20 2.39 5.21 -12.51
CA ASP A 20 1.98 5.19 -13.92
C ASP A 20 0.67 5.98 -14.14
N LEU A 21 0.01 6.42 -13.07
CA LEU A 21 -1.22 7.19 -13.15
C LEU A 21 -0.90 8.65 -13.51
N PRO A 22 -1.62 9.27 -14.46
CA PRO A 22 -1.45 10.69 -14.75
C PRO A 22 -1.66 11.56 -13.51
N TYR A 23 -0.75 12.50 -13.30
CA TYR A 23 -0.75 13.41 -12.15
C TYR A 23 -1.05 14.84 -12.62
N PHE A 24 -2.21 15.37 -12.24
CA PHE A 24 -2.66 16.71 -12.63
C PHE A 24 -2.82 17.62 -11.40
N GLU A 25 -2.59 18.92 -11.58
CA GLU A 25 -2.75 19.91 -10.53
C GLU A 25 -4.23 20.08 -10.14
N GLY A 26 -4.51 20.06 -8.82
CA GLY A 26 -5.85 20.21 -8.29
C GLY A 26 -6.78 19.00 -8.51
N ASP A 27 -6.25 17.87 -9.00
CA ASP A 27 -7.02 16.65 -9.24
C ASP A 27 -7.23 15.82 -7.97
N PHE A 28 -8.16 14.87 -8.04
CA PHE A 28 -8.53 13.97 -6.96
C PHE A 28 -7.43 12.96 -6.62
N TRP A 29 -6.80 12.37 -7.64
CA TRP A 29 -5.85 11.25 -7.47
C TRP A 29 -4.60 11.60 -6.65
N PRO A 30 -3.94 12.75 -6.84
CA PRO A 30 -2.83 13.16 -5.97
C PRO A 30 -3.17 13.11 -4.47
N ASN A 31 -4.33 13.64 -4.08
CA ASN A 31 -4.74 13.67 -2.68
C ASN A 31 -5.01 12.27 -2.13
N VAL A 32 -5.69 11.43 -2.92
CA VAL A 32 -5.95 10.03 -2.56
C VAL A 32 -4.65 9.23 -2.38
N LEU A 33 -3.66 9.46 -3.24
CA LEU A 33 -2.35 8.82 -3.15
C LEU A 33 -1.65 9.20 -1.85
N GLU A 34 -1.60 10.50 -1.54
CA GLU A 34 -1.01 11.02 -0.30
C GLU A 34 -1.70 10.47 0.95
N GLU A 35 -3.03 10.44 0.97
CA GLU A 35 -3.81 9.87 2.07
C GLU A 35 -3.57 8.36 2.22
N SER A 36 -3.59 7.62 1.11
CA SER A 36 -3.38 6.16 1.12
C SER A 36 -1.98 5.79 1.62
N ILE A 37 -0.95 6.55 1.23
CA ILE A 37 0.42 6.34 1.71
C ILE A 37 0.51 6.61 3.22
N LYS A 38 -0.03 7.73 3.69
CA LYS A 38 -0.04 8.07 5.13
C LYS A 38 -0.73 7.00 5.97
N GLU A 39 -1.88 6.49 5.51
CA GLU A 39 -2.58 5.40 6.18
C GLU A 39 -1.74 4.13 6.25
N LEU A 40 -1.10 3.75 5.14
CA LEU A 40 -0.26 2.54 5.10
C LEU A 40 0.97 2.65 6.00
N ASP A 41 1.61 3.81 6.05
CA ASP A 41 2.73 4.07 6.95
C ASP A 41 2.31 3.93 8.42
N GLN A 42 1.11 4.43 8.77
CA GLN A 42 0.54 4.30 10.11
C GLN A 42 0.20 2.83 10.44
N GLU A 43 -0.40 2.10 9.51
CA GLU A 43 -0.70 0.67 9.68
C GLU A 43 0.57 -0.18 9.86
N GLU A 44 1.65 0.14 9.14
CA GLU A 44 2.94 -0.54 9.27
C GLU A 44 3.59 -0.26 10.65
N GLU A 45 3.54 0.99 11.12
CA GLU A 45 4.06 1.37 12.44
C GLU A 45 3.30 0.69 13.59
N GLU A 46 1.96 0.65 13.52
CA GLU A 46 1.15 -0.05 14.52
C GLU A 46 1.44 -1.55 14.54
N LYS A 47 1.57 -2.18 13.37
CA LYS A 47 1.92 -3.59 13.25
C LYS A 47 3.31 -3.89 13.80
N ARG A 48 4.27 -2.99 13.58
CA ARG A 48 5.61 -3.09 14.16
C ARG A 48 5.56 -3.01 15.69
N LYS A 49 4.83 -2.05 16.24
CA LYS A 49 4.65 -1.91 17.70
C LYS A 49 3.98 -3.12 18.32
N GLN A 50 2.97 -3.71 17.66
CA GLN A 50 2.32 -4.94 18.13
C GLN A 50 3.26 -6.14 18.08
N ALA A 51 4.10 -6.25 17.04
CA ALA A 51 5.10 -7.31 16.96
C ALA A 51 6.15 -7.20 18.07
N GLU A 52 6.66 -5.99 18.32
CA GLU A 52 7.62 -5.72 19.42
C GLU A 52 7.00 -6.00 20.80
N ALA A 53 5.74 -5.60 21.03
CA ALA A 53 5.03 -5.91 22.27
C ALA A 53 4.79 -7.42 22.48
N ALA A 54 4.46 -8.15 21.41
CA ALA A 54 4.29 -9.59 21.45
C ALA A 54 5.63 -10.32 21.73
N GLU A 55 6.74 -9.85 21.15
CA GLU A 55 8.07 -10.39 21.41
C GLU A 55 8.51 -10.14 22.85
N ALA A 56 8.29 -8.93 23.37
CA ALA A 56 8.58 -8.59 24.77
C ALA A 56 7.76 -9.43 25.77
N ALA A 57 6.49 -9.69 25.48
CA ALA A 57 5.63 -10.54 26.31
C ALA A 57 6.09 -12.01 26.34
N ILE A 58 6.59 -12.53 25.21
CA ILE A 58 7.16 -13.88 25.13
C ILE A 58 8.47 -13.97 25.92
N PHE A 59 9.34 -12.95 25.81
CA PHE A 59 10.60 -12.91 26.54
C PHE A 59 10.39 -12.83 28.07
N SER A 60 9.47 -11.97 28.52
CA SER A 60 9.07 -11.85 29.93
C SER A 60 8.48 -13.16 30.50
N SER A 61 7.79 -13.96 29.68
CA SER A 61 7.19 -15.23 30.13
C SER A 61 8.19 -16.39 30.21
N MET A 62 9.37 -16.27 29.57
CA MET A 62 10.44 -17.27 29.61
C MET A 62 11.41 -17.06 30.79
N GLU A 63 11.49 -15.85 31.34
CA GLU A 63 12.41 -15.53 32.46
C GLU A 63 11.87 -15.95 33.84
N GLU A 64 10.58 -16.26 33.98
CA GLU A 64 9.97 -16.68 35.26
C GLU A 64 10.11 -18.19 35.57
N SER A 65 10.79 -18.99 34.74
CA SER A 65 10.94 -20.45 34.93
C SER A 65 12.23 -20.93 35.62
N GLU A 66 13.12 -20.04 36.06
CA GLU A 66 14.42 -20.41 36.68
C GLU A 66 14.62 -19.77 38.07
N VAL A 67 13.77 -20.11 39.04
CA VAL A 67 14.13 -20.01 40.47
C VAL A 67 13.74 -21.31 41.18
N GLY A 68 14.63 -22.30 41.12
CA GLY A 68 14.50 -23.55 41.85
C GLY A 68 14.80 -23.38 43.35
N PRO A 69 14.03 -24.02 44.26
CA PRO A 69 14.37 -24.05 45.67
C PRO A 69 15.31 -25.23 46.01
N ASP A 70 16.21 -24.93 46.94
CA ASP A 70 17.15 -25.76 47.69
C ASP A 70 16.62 -27.16 48.14
N GLY A 71 17.48 -28.19 48.21
CA GLY A 71 17.11 -29.43 48.90
C GLY A 71 17.91 -30.72 48.64
N LYS A 72 18.99 -30.91 49.39
CA LYS A 72 19.84 -32.11 49.51
C LYS A 72 19.10 -33.35 50.07
N LYS A 73 19.06 -34.52 49.39
CA LYS A 73 19.06 -35.89 50.02
C LYS A 73 19.14 -37.10 49.05
N LYS A 74 20.23 -37.87 49.23
CA LYS A 74 20.39 -39.35 49.27
C LYS A 74 19.38 -40.29 48.56
N GLY A 75 19.89 -40.97 47.51
CA GLY A 75 19.89 -42.44 47.34
C GLY A 75 18.60 -43.17 46.93
N GLN A 76 18.62 -43.83 45.76
CA GLN A 76 18.42 -45.29 45.58
C GLN A 76 18.36 -45.69 44.09
N LYS A 77 19.05 -46.78 43.76
CA LYS A 77 18.97 -47.51 42.48
C LYS A 77 17.59 -48.18 42.34
N LYS A 78 17.02 -48.21 41.11
CA LYS A 78 16.38 -49.43 40.55
C LYS A 78 16.01 -49.30 39.06
N ALA A 79 16.55 -50.28 38.31
CA ALA A 79 15.99 -51.07 37.21
C ALA A 79 15.21 -50.44 36.02
N LYS A 80 15.76 -50.76 34.83
CA LYS A 80 15.15 -50.93 33.50
C LYS A 80 13.62 -51.14 33.46
N LYS A 81 12.94 -50.40 32.57
CA LYS A 81 12.03 -51.00 31.58
C LYS A 81 11.88 -50.09 30.35
N SER A 82 12.06 -50.71 29.19
CA SER A 82 11.83 -50.17 27.86
C SER A 82 10.34 -49.93 27.59
N THR A 83 9.99 -48.77 27.06
CA THR A 83 8.79 -48.61 26.21
C THR A 83 9.07 -47.55 25.15
N LYS A 84 9.18 -48.05 23.92
CA LYS A 84 9.33 -47.30 22.67
C LYS A 84 7.93 -46.87 22.24
N SER A 85 7.64 -45.57 22.27
CA SER A 85 6.49 -45.00 21.57
C SER A 85 6.90 -43.71 20.87
N LYS A 86 7.09 -43.87 19.56
CA LYS A 86 7.11 -42.88 18.48
C LYS A 86 6.46 -41.54 18.85
N ALA A 87 7.28 -40.53 19.11
CA ALA A 87 6.92 -39.15 18.84
C ALA A 87 7.22 -38.89 17.36
N ASN A 88 6.20 -38.77 16.53
CA ASN A 88 6.38 -38.26 15.17
C ASN A 88 5.38 -37.12 14.92
N GLN A 89 5.95 -35.92 14.98
CA GLN A 89 5.66 -34.78 14.12
C GLN A 89 4.19 -34.37 13.97
N ARG A 90 3.72 -33.56 14.92
CA ARG A 90 2.86 -32.42 14.57
C ARG A 90 3.73 -31.37 13.87
N LYS A 91 3.68 -31.28 12.55
CA LYS A 91 4.16 -30.10 11.82
C LYS A 91 2.97 -29.18 11.55
N ASN A 92 2.82 -28.18 12.41
CA ASN A 92 2.26 -26.89 12.01
C ASN A 92 3.15 -26.33 10.89
N SER A 93 2.57 -26.09 9.71
CA SER A 93 3.20 -25.25 8.69
C SER A 93 2.34 -24.00 8.46
N SER A 94 2.19 -23.20 9.52
CA SER A 94 1.99 -21.77 9.38
C SER A 94 3.37 -21.11 9.36
N LYS A 95 3.61 -20.24 8.36
CA LYS A 95 4.77 -19.34 8.17
C LYS A 95 5.90 -19.82 7.25
N LYS A 96 5.75 -19.44 5.98
CA LYS A 96 6.76 -18.77 5.13
C LYS A 96 5.94 -18.02 4.07
N SER A 97 6.06 -16.72 3.81
CA SER A 97 7.22 -15.84 3.91
C SER A 97 6.80 -14.42 4.29
N ASN A 98 7.49 -13.87 5.28
CA ASN A 98 7.54 -12.46 5.59
C ASN A 98 8.37 -11.77 4.50
N THR A 99 7.75 -10.94 3.69
CA THR A 99 8.43 -9.97 2.81
C THR A 99 7.53 -8.74 2.81
N PRO A 100 8.05 -7.51 3.01
CA PRO A 100 7.22 -6.31 2.96
C PRO A 100 6.69 -6.22 1.53
N GLN A 101 5.41 -6.54 1.37
CA GLN A 101 4.71 -6.47 0.10
C GLN A 101 4.10 -5.07 -0.03
N THR A 102 4.87 -4.04 0.34
CA THR A 102 4.44 -2.63 0.41
C THR A 102 4.03 -2.09 -0.96
N GLY A 103 4.57 -2.65 -2.05
CA GLY A 103 4.19 -2.27 -3.42
C GLY A 103 2.84 -2.80 -3.90
N ASN A 104 2.25 -3.79 -3.23
CA ASN A 104 0.96 -4.38 -3.66
C ASN A 104 -0.22 -3.75 -2.91
N ASP A 105 0.00 -3.18 -1.73
CA ASP A 105 -1.07 -2.66 -0.87
C ASP A 105 -1.55 -1.27 -1.33
N LEU A 106 -0.61 -0.36 -1.64
CA LEU A 106 -0.95 0.95 -2.19
C LEU A 106 -1.68 0.82 -3.54
N SER A 107 -1.14 0.02 -4.46
CA SER A 107 -1.79 -0.25 -5.75
C SER A 107 -3.18 -0.86 -5.57
N ALA A 108 -3.35 -1.80 -4.64
CA ALA A 108 -4.67 -2.38 -4.33
C ALA A 108 -5.67 -1.33 -3.79
N LYS A 109 -5.24 -0.47 -2.85
CA LYS A 109 -6.06 0.65 -2.34
C LYS A 109 -6.49 1.58 -3.49
N ILE A 110 -5.58 1.91 -4.40
CA ILE A 110 -5.87 2.77 -5.57
C ILE A 110 -6.87 2.12 -6.50
N PHE A 111 -6.69 0.85 -6.86
CA PHE A 111 -7.64 0.13 -7.73
C PHE A 111 -9.03 0.02 -7.10
N ALA A 112 -9.11 -0.17 -5.78
CA ALA A 112 -10.39 -0.15 -5.06
C ALA A 112 -11.06 1.23 -5.13
N THR A 113 -10.29 2.31 -4.95
CA THR A 113 -10.80 3.69 -5.09
C THR A 113 -11.22 3.99 -6.53
N MET A 114 -10.48 3.51 -7.52
CA MET A 114 -10.86 3.59 -8.94
C MET A 114 -12.22 2.93 -9.19
N GLU A 115 -12.42 1.69 -8.75
CA GLU A 115 -13.72 1.01 -8.92
C GLU A 115 -14.87 1.78 -8.28
N LYS A 116 -14.65 2.34 -7.08
CA LYS A 116 -15.67 3.14 -6.37
C LYS A 116 -16.04 4.43 -7.09
N HIS A 117 -15.09 5.08 -7.75
CA HIS A 117 -15.26 6.40 -8.37
C HIS A 117 -15.18 6.38 -9.91
N LYS A 118 -15.24 5.21 -10.55
CA LYS A 118 -14.98 5.08 -12.00
C LYS A 118 -15.88 5.93 -12.89
N GLU A 119 -17.14 6.11 -12.52
CA GLU A 119 -18.13 6.84 -13.33
C GLU A 119 -17.91 8.36 -13.38
N VAL A 120 -17.01 8.91 -12.55
CA VAL A 120 -16.67 10.36 -12.52
C VAL A 120 -15.34 10.68 -13.20
N PHE A 121 -14.54 9.68 -13.60
CA PHE A 121 -13.26 9.90 -14.28
C PHE A 121 -13.25 9.28 -15.68
N PHE A 122 -13.07 10.12 -16.68
CA PHE A 122 -13.05 9.71 -18.08
C PHE A 122 -11.64 9.82 -18.65
N VAL A 123 -11.17 8.75 -19.29
CA VAL A 123 -9.95 8.78 -20.09
C VAL A 123 -10.35 8.79 -21.56
N ILE A 124 -9.97 9.84 -22.27
CA ILE A 124 -10.34 10.08 -23.66
C ILE A 124 -9.14 9.79 -24.56
N ARG A 125 -9.32 8.87 -25.51
CA ARG A 125 -8.28 8.48 -26.45
C ARG A 125 -8.41 9.28 -27.75
N LEU A 126 -7.51 10.27 -27.93
CA LEU A 126 -7.48 11.16 -29.11
C LEU A 126 -6.65 10.64 -30.29
N HIS A 127 -5.74 9.69 -30.03
CA HIS A 127 -4.98 8.97 -31.06
C HIS A 127 -5.02 7.46 -30.78
N SER A 128 -4.96 6.63 -31.82
CA SER A 128 -4.69 5.20 -31.61
C SER A 128 -3.29 5.02 -31.02
N VAL A 129 -3.06 3.92 -30.29
CA VAL A 129 -1.75 3.64 -29.68
C VAL A 129 -0.63 3.64 -30.73
N GLN A 130 -0.91 3.09 -31.92
CA GLN A 130 0.04 3.06 -33.04
C GLN A 130 0.32 4.45 -33.61
N SER A 131 -0.71 5.29 -33.79
CA SER A 131 -0.53 6.65 -34.28
C SER A 131 0.21 7.52 -33.26
N ALA A 132 -0.07 7.35 -31.97
CA ALA A 132 0.53 8.10 -30.88
C ALA A 132 2.05 7.87 -30.79
N ALA A 133 2.51 6.64 -31.04
CA ALA A 133 3.92 6.28 -31.00
C ALA A 133 4.79 6.97 -32.08
N SER A 134 4.17 7.50 -33.14
CA SER A 134 4.85 8.17 -34.26
C SER A 134 4.59 9.67 -34.34
N LEU A 135 3.99 10.28 -33.31
CA LEU A 135 3.71 11.71 -33.32
C LEU A 135 5.00 12.53 -33.27
N LYS A 136 4.98 13.66 -33.98
CA LYS A 136 6.02 14.69 -33.88
C LYS A 136 5.87 15.45 -32.56
N PRO A 137 6.90 16.17 -32.09
CA PRO A 137 6.77 17.09 -30.97
C PRO A 137 5.61 18.08 -31.18
N ILE A 138 4.88 18.36 -30.11
CA ILE A 138 3.79 19.34 -30.11
C ILE A 138 4.38 20.74 -30.26
N HIS A 139 3.92 21.49 -31.25
CA HIS A 139 4.28 22.89 -31.45
C HIS A 139 3.00 23.73 -31.45
N ASP A 140 2.79 24.45 -30.36
CA ASP A 140 1.71 25.42 -30.25
C ASP A 140 2.12 26.71 -31.00
N PRO A 141 1.35 27.17 -32.02
CA PRO A 141 1.66 28.40 -32.73
C PRO A 141 1.36 29.66 -31.90
N ASP A 142 0.58 29.57 -30.82
CA ASP A 142 0.14 30.73 -30.05
C ASP A 142 1.19 31.18 -29.03
N PRO A 143 1.43 32.50 -28.88
CA PRO A 143 2.35 33.01 -27.87
C PRO A 143 1.72 32.92 -26.47
N PHE A 144 2.58 32.94 -25.44
CA PHE A 144 2.09 33.06 -24.07
C PHE A 144 1.34 34.38 -23.85
N ILE A 145 0.18 34.27 -23.22
CA ILE A 145 -0.65 35.40 -22.82
C ILE A 145 -0.54 35.53 -21.30
N ASN A 146 0.12 36.59 -20.83
CA ASN A 146 0.22 36.89 -19.41
C ASN A 146 -1.00 37.69 -18.97
N CYS A 147 -1.82 37.14 -18.08
CA CYS A 147 -3.01 37.80 -17.56
C CYS A 147 -3.31 37.30 -16.14
N ASP A 148 -2.80 38.00 -15.12
CA ASP A 148 -2.97 37.64 -13.70
C ASP A 148 -4.44 37.47 -13.27
N LEU A 149 -5.35 38.21 -13.90
CA LEU A 149 -6.78 38.11 -13.62
C LEU A 149 -7.38 36.75 -14.04
N MET A 150 -6.84 36.13 -15.08
CA MET A 150 -7.30 34.87 -15.67
C MET A 150 -6.32 33.71 -15.40
N ASP A 151 -5.30 33.94 -14.56
CA ASP A 151 -4.37 32.90 -14.11
C ASP A 151 -5.02 32.11 -12.98
N GLY A 152 -5.53 30.93 -13.33
CA GLY A 152 -6.45 30.18 -12.49
C GLY A 152 -7.81 30.88 -12.32
N ARG A 153 -8.60 30.40 -11.36
CA ARG A 153 -9.98 30.90 -11.15
C ARG A 153 -10.09 31.98 -10.08
N ASP A 154 -9.14 32.04 -9.16
CA ASP A 154 -9.33 32.71 -7.87
C ASP A 154 -9.31 34.24 -7.99
N ALA A 155 -8.44 34.80 -8.83
CA ALA A 155 -8.36 36.24 -9.06
C ALA A 155 -9.67 36.79 -9.64
N PHE A 156 -10.20 36.13 -10.67
CA PHE A 156 -11.47 36.51 -11.27
C PHE A 156 -12.66 36.37 -10.31
N LEU A 157 -12.77 35.25 -9.58
CA LEU A 157 -13.84 35.06 -8.59
C LEU A 157 -13.77 36.07 -7.44
N THR A 158 -12.57 36.51 -7.05
CA THR A 158 -12.37 37.54 -6.04
C THR A 158 -12.84 38.90 -6.54
N LEU A 159 -12.41 39.30 -7.75
CA LEU A 159 -12.87 40.54 -8.38
C LEU A 159 -14.40 40.60 -8.52
N ALA A 160 -15.02 39.50 -8.92
CA ALA A 160 -16.48 39.41 -9.10
C ALA A 160 -17.24 39.42 -7.77
N ARG A 161 -16.62 38.99 -6.65
CA ARG A 161 -17.23 39.06 -5.31
C ARG A 161 -17.15 40.46 -4.71
N GLU A 162 -16.13 41.23 -5.07
CA GLU A 162 -15.89 42.58 -4.54
C GLU A 162 -16.68 43.68 -5.27
N LYS A 163 -17.16 43.41 -6.48
CA LYS A 163 -17.95 44.32 -7.32
C LYS A 163 -19.44 44.02 -7.27
#